data_AF-A0A2E8QXF5-F1
#
_entry.id   AF-A0A2E8QXF5-F1
#
_cell.length_a   1.000
_cell.length_b   1.000
_cell.length_c   1.000
_cell.angle_alpha   90.00
_cell.angle_beta   90.00
_cell.angle_gamma   90.00
#
_symmetry.space_group_name_H-M   'P 1'
#
loop_
_entity.id
_entity.type
_entity.pdbx_description
1 polymer ?
#
loop_
_entity_poly.entity_id
_entity_poly.type
_entity_poly.pdbx_seq_one_letter_code
_entity_poly.pdbx_strand_id
1 'polypeptide(L)'
;MFHPHWWTFDCLYDARRAAARYLRTEGERLGGVQGTELHAIAALYEGLVEELGRSFRAKDVFLGPWTGRAYKDWTDAVRADERLMLARVMAVDGEAAAKMASLLTRL
;
A
#
# COMPACT_ATOMS: atom_id res chain seq x y z
N MET A 1 -3.06 -19.83 10.03
CA MET A 1 -1.62 -19.94 9.73
C MET A 1 -1.11 -18.54 9.43
N PHE A 2 -0.52 -17.86 10.41
CA PHE A 2 -0.18 -16.42 10.30
C PHE A 2 1.17 -16.19 9.59
N HIS A 3 2.10 -17.13 9.65
CA HIS A 3 3.52 -16.79 9.64
C HIS A 3 4.18 -16.36 8.31
N PRO A 4 3.67 -16.66 7.10
CA PRO A 4 4.18 -16.03 5.88
C PRO A 4 3.31 -14.86 5.39
N HIS A 5 1.99 -14.86 5.65
CA HIS A 5 1.10 -13.85 5.08
C HIS A 5 1.23 -12.47 5.74
N TRP A 6 1.48 -12.41 7.05
CA TRP A 6 1.69 -11.13 7.73
C TRP A 6 2.99 -10.45 7.31
N TRP A 7 4.05 -11.23 7.06
CA TRP A 7 5.34 -10.71 6.61
C TRP A 7 5.23 -10.09 5.22
N THR A 8 4.49 -10.73 4.31
CA THR A 8 4.22 -10.17 2.98
C THR A 8 3.45 -8.85 3.06
N PHE A 9 2.49 -8.75 3.99
CA PHE A 9 1.76 -7.51 4.24
C PHE A 9 2.69 -6.38 4.72
N ASP A 10 3.55 -6.67 5.69
CA ASP A 10 4.51 -5.71 6.23
C ASP A 10 5.53 -5.27 5.17
N CYS A 11 6.06 -6.23 4.41
CA CYS A 11 6.93 -5.95 3.27
C CYS A 11 6.26 -5.07 2.22
N LEU A 12 4.98 -5.29 1.91
CA LEU A 12 4.23 -4.44 1.00
C LEU A 12 4.11 -3.01 1.53
N TYR A 13 3.76 -2.85 2.81
CA TYR A 13 3.67 -1.54 3.47
C TYR A 13 4.99 -0.76 3.35
N ASP A 14 6.11 -1.38 3.73
CA ASP A 14 7.43 -0.74 3.69
C ASP A 14 7.87 -0.44 2.26
N ALA A 15 7.64 -1.37 1.32
CA ALA A 15 7.99 -1.18 -0.08
C ALA A 15 7.23 0.00 -0.69
N ARG A 16 5.93 0.15 -0.43
CA ARG A 16 5.13 1.27 -0.94
C ARG A 16 5.48 2.59 -0.27
N ARG A 17 5.82 2.57 1.02
CA ARG A 17 6.34 3.75 1.72
C ARG A 17 7.67 4.23 1.13
N ALA A 18 8.58 3.32 0.83
CA ALA A 18 9.85 3.64 0.19
C ALA A 18 9.64 4.16 -1.25
N ALA A 19 8.77 3.50 -2.02
CA ALA A 19 8.44 3.91 -3.39
C ALA A 19 7.85 5.32 -3.45
N ALA A 20 6.88 5.65 -2.59
CA ALA A 20 6.31 7.00 -2.50
C ALA A 20 7.38 8.08 -2.31
N ARG A 21 8.30 7.86 -1.35
CA ARG A 21 9.40 8.79 -1.07
C ARG A 21 10.33 8.95 -2.27
N TYR A 22 10.75 7.83 -2.86
CA TYR A 22 11.61 7.83 -4.03
C TYR A 22 10.99 8.61 -5.20
N LEU A 23 9.73 8.31 -5.53
CA LEU A 23 9.04 8.96 -6.65
C LEU A 23 8.83 10.45 -6.44
N ARG A 24 8.56 10.87 -5.20
CA ARG A 24 8.48 12.29 -4.85
C ARG A 24 9.83 12.98 -5.07
N THR A 25 10.91 12.40 -4.58
CA THR A 25 12.27 12.94 -4.76
C THR A 25 12.69 12.99 -6.23
N GLU A 26 12.37 11.95 -7.01
CA GLU A 26 12.65 11.97 -8.46
C GLU A 26 11.75 12.97 -9.20
N GLY A 27 10.52 13.16 -8.74
CA GLY A 27 9.60 14.18 -9.25
C GLY A 27 10.17 15.59 -9.11
N GLU A 28 10.72 15.90 -7.93
CA GLU A 28 11.41 17.16 -7.65
C GLU A 28 12.64 17.35 -8.55
N ARG A 29 13.41 16.28 -8.76
CA ARG A 29 14.64 16.31 -9.58
C ARG A 29 14.35 16.53 -11.06
N LEU A 30 13.33 15.86 -11.61
CA LEU A 30 12.98 15.95 -13.03
C LEU A 30 12.23 17.25 -13.36
N GLY A 31 11.34 17.69 -12.47
CA GLY A 31 10.45 18.82 -12.71
C GLY A 31 9.54 18.62 -13.92
N GLY A 32 8.89 19.71 -14.37
CA GLY A 32 8.04 19.69 -15.56
C GLY A 32 6.87 18.71 -15.49
N VAL A 33 6.45 18.20 -16.65
CA VAL A 33 5.32 17.27 -16.77
C VAL A 33 5.65 15.93 -16.14
N GLN A 34 6.82 15.36 -16.44
CA GLN A 34 7.26 14.08 -15.90
C GLN A 34 7.35 14.11 -14.37
N GLY A 35 7.89 15.19 -13.81
CA GLY A 35 7.95 15.37 -12.36
C GLY A 35 6.57 15.44 -11.71
N THR A 36 5.63 16.17 -12.33
CA THR A 36 4.23 16.23 -11.88
C THR A 36 3.56 14.85 -11.90
N GLU A 37 3.82 14.05 -12.93
CA GLU A 37 3.29 12.69 -13.03
C GLU A 37 3.88 11.76 -11.95
N LEU A 38 5.17 11.87 -11.66
CA LEU A 38 5.81 11.12 -10.56
C LEU A 38 5.24 11.51 -9.20
N HIS A 39 4.96 12.79 -8.96
CA HIS A 39 4.27 13.25 -7.76
C HIS A 39 2.86 12.66 -7.63
N ALA A 40 2.12 12.58 -8.74
CA ALA A 40 0.80 11.97 -8.75
C ALA A 40 0.86 10.46 -8.41
N ILE A 41 1.87 9.74 -8.90
CA ILE A 41 2.06 8.32 -8.56
C ILE A 41 2.51 8.17 -7.09
N ALA A 42 3.39 9.05 -6.59
CA ALA A 42 3.78 9.08 -5.19
C ALA A 42 2.56 9.24 -4.27
N ALA A 43 1.64 10.16 -4.59
CA ALA A 43 0.42 10.39 -3.84
C ALA A 43 -0.48 9.14 -3.75
N LEU A 44 -0.57 8.33 -4.82
CA LEU A 44 -1.30 7.05 -4.78
C LEU A 44 -0.68 6.08 -3.77
N TYR A 45 0.65 5.93 -3.79
CA TYR A 45 1.33 5.06 -2.83
C TYR A 45 1.28 5.61 -1.41
N GLU A 46 1.23 6.92 -1.21
CA GLU A 46 1.02 7.54 0.11
C GLU A 46 -0.36 7.18 0.68
N GLY A 47 -1.42 7.31 -0.12
CA GLY A 47 -2.76 6.89 0.29
C GLY A 47 -2.84 5.40 0.60
N LEU A 48 -2.16 4.56 -0.18
CA LEU A 48 -2.06 3.12 0.07
C LEU A 48 -1.33 2.82 1.39
N VAL A 49 -0.25 3.54 1.68
CA VAL A 49 0.49 3.44 2.95
C VAL A 49 -0.37 3.90 4.13
N GLU A 50 -1.22 4.91 3.97
CA GLU A 50 -2.15 5.33 5.02
C GLU A 50 -3.19 4.25 5.34
N GLU A 51 -3.77 3.64 4.30
CA GLU A 51 -4.76 2.57 4.40
C GLU A 51 -4.16 1.30 5.02
N LEU A 52 -3.02 0.83 4.51
CA LEU A 52 -2.28 -0.28 5.11
C LEU A 52 -1.85 0.07 6.55
N GLY A 53 -1.36 1.30 6.75
CA GLY A 53 -0.94 1.84 8.03
C GLY A 53 -2.02 1.81 9.11
N ARG A 54 -3.29 1.93 8.71
CA ARG A 54 -4.44 1.84 9.62
C ARG A 54 -4.49 0.50 10.35
N SER A 55 -4.15 -0.60 9.66
CA SER A 55 -4.16 -1.94 10.26
C SER A 55 -3.23 -2.06 11.48
N PHE A 56 -2.11 -1.34 11.48
CA PHE A 56 -1.17 -1.30 12.60
C PHE A 56 -1.69 -0.45 13.77
N ARG A 57 -2.38 0.67 13.48
CA ARG A 57 -2.89 1.63 14.47
C ARG A 57 -4.21 1.18 15.10
N ALA A 58 -5.21 0.90 14.26
CA ALA A 58 -6.54 0.50 14.69
C ALA A 58 -6.60 -0.95 15.16
N LYS A 59 -5.66 -1.79 14.68
CA LYS A 59 -5.61 -3.22 15.00
C LYS A 59 -6.98 -3.88 14.77
N ASP A 60 -7.72 -3.44 13.76
CA ASP A 60 -9.09 -3.86 13.42
C ASP A 60 -9.12 -5.09 12.49
N VAL A 61 -7.96 -5.47 11.94
CA VAL A 61 -7.76 -6.64 11.08
C VAL A 61 -6.70 -7.59 11.64
N PHE A 62 -6.67 -8.83 11.13
CA PHE A 62 -5.79 -9.95 11.49
C PHE A 62 -4.57 -10.09 10.57
N LEU A 63 -3.97 -8.97 10.19
CA LEU A 63 -2.84 -8.95 9.23
C LEU A 63 -1.46 -9.03 9.89
N GLY A 64 -1.38 -9.36 11.19
CA GLY A 64 -0.11 -9.66 11.85
C GLY A 64 -0.16 -9.82 13.38
N PRO A 65 0.97 -10.24 13.98
CA PRO A 65 1.07 -10.53 15.41
C PRO A 65 0.92 -9.29 16.32
N TRP A 66 1.16 -8.08 15.81
CA TRP A 66 1.05 -6.81 16.56
C TRP A 66 -0.38 -6.40 16.92
N THR A 67 -1.37 -7.06 16.31
CA THR A 67 -2.80 -6.78 16.52
C THR A 67 -3.26 -7.16 17.93
N GLY A 68 -2.54 -8.06 18.60
CA GLY A 68 -2.89 -8.57 19.92
C GLY A 68 -4.17 -9.44 19.92
N ARG A 69 -4.70 -9.76 18.73
CA ARG A 69 -5.90 -10.58 18.58
C ARG A 69 -5.53 -12.07 18.48
N ALA A 70 -6.36 -12.93 19.07
CA ALA A 70 -6.19 -14.37 19.04
C ALA A 70 -7.06 -14.99 17.94
N TYR A 71 -6.69 -16.12 17.35
CA TYR A 71 -7.43 -16.75 16.23
C TYR A 71 -8.97 -16.78 16.38
N LYS A 72 -9.50 -16.94 17.60
CA LYS A 72 -10.94 -16.87 17.91
C LYS A 72 -11.62 -15.54 17.53
N ASP A 73 -10.87 -14.44 17.46
CA ASP A 73 -11.35 -13.11 17.11
C ASP A 73 -11.39 -12.92 15.57
N TRP A 74 -10.89 -13.88 14.78
CA TRP A 74 -10.91 -13.87 13.31
C TRP A 74 -12.27 -14.34 12.76
N THR A 75 -13.29 -13.53 13.05
CA THR A 75 -14.68 -13.81 12.67
C THR A 75 -14.90 -13.67 11.16
N ASP A 76 -16.07 -14.09 10.65
CA ASP A 76 -16.45 -13.86 9.25
C ASP A 76 -16.50 -12.38 8.88
N ALA A 77 -16.93 -11.52 9.83
CA ALA A 77 -16.98 -10.08 9.63
C ALA A 77 -15.56 -9.49 9.45
N VAL A 78 -14.63 -9.85 10.33
CA VAL A 78 -13.22 -9.40 10.20
C VAL A 78 -12.61 -9.88 8.89
N ARG A 79 -12.88 -11.13 8.49
CA ARG A 79 -12.42 -11.67 7.19
C ARG A 79 -13.02 -10.92 6.00
N ALA A 80 -14.27 -10.46 6.10
CA ALA A 80 -14.90 -9.68 5.04
C ALA A 80 -14.25 -8.30 4.91
N ASP A 81 -14.01 -7.63 6.04
CA ASP A 81 -13.35 -6.32 6.08
C ASP A 81 -11.91 -6.39 5.56
N GLU A 82 -11.15 -7.42 5.93
CA GLU A 82 -9.82 -7.70 5.41
C GLU A 82 -9.80 -7.83 3.89
N ARG A 83 -10.74 -8.61 3.33
CA ARG A 83 -10.84 -8.79 1.87
C ARG A 83 -11.14 -7.48 1.17
N LEU A 84 -12.03 -6.65 1.73
CA LEU A 84 -12.37 -5.35 1.17
C LEU A 84 -11.17 -4.40 1.19
N MET A 85 -10.44 -4.36 2.30
CA MET A 85 -9.22 -3.56 2.43
C MET A 85 -8.14 -4.02 1.44
N LEU A 86 -7.86 -5.32 1.39
CA LEU A 86 -6.87 -5.88 0.44
C LEU A 86 -7.27 -5.65 -1.01
N ALA A 87 -8.55 -5.76 -1.36
CA ALA A 87 -9.04 -5.46 -2.71
C ALA A 87 -8.83 -3.98 -3.09
N ARG A 88 -9.08 -3.05 -2.16
CA ARG A 88 -8.79 -1.62 -2.36
C ARG A 88 -7.31 -1.37 -2.56
N VAL A 89 -6.46 -1.96 -1.72
CA VAL A 89 -5.00 -1.89 -1.84
C VAL A 89 -4.55 -2.38 -3.20
N MET A 90 -5.02 -3.55 -3.65
CA MET A 90 -4.67 -4.10 -4.96
C MET A 90 -5.11 -3.20 -6.12
N ALA A 91 -6.29 -2.59 -6.04
CA ALA A 91 -6.79 -1.69 -7.08
C ALA A 91 -5.93 -0.43 -7.22
N VAL A 92 -5.61 0.22 -6.10
CA VAL A 92 -4.74 1.42 -6.08
C VAL A 92 -3.32 1.08 -6.52
N ASP A 93 -2.80 -0.07 -6.09
CA ASP A 93 -1.48 -0.56 -6.50
C ASP A 93 -1.39 -0.78 -8.01
N GLY A 94 -2.43 -1.40 -8.58
CA GLY A 94 -2.57 -1.59 -10.03
C GLY A 94 -2.66 -0.26 -10.79
N GLU A 95 -3.38 0.73 -10.27
CA GLU A 95 -3.45 2.06 -10.87
C GLU A 95 -2.06 2.74 -10.89
N ALA A 96 -1.35 2.73 -9.76
CA ALA A 96 -0.02 3.31 -9.66
C ALA A 96 0.97 2.62 -10.61
N ALA A 97 0.94 1.30 -10.70
CA ALA A 97 1.75 0.52 -11.63
C ALA A 97 1.44 0.84 -13.10
N ALA A 98 0.16 0.98 -13.46
CA ALA A 98 -0.24 1.34 -14.81
C ALA A 98 0.23 2.74 -15.21
N LYS A 99 0.09 3.72 -14.30
CA LYS A 99 0.62 5.08 -14.51
C LYS A 99 2.13 5.09 -14.66
N MET A 100 2.85 4.31 -13.85
CA MET A 100 4.30 4.15 -13.96
C MET A 100 4.71 3.57 -15.31
N ALA A 101 4.07 2.49 -15.73
CA ALA A 101 4.34 1.87 -17.03
C ALA A 101 4.08 2.85 -18.18
N SER A 102 2.99 3.62 -18.12
CA SER A 102 2.67 4.65 -19.11
C SER A 102 3.68 5.80 -19.12
N LEU A 103 4.24 6.18 -17.98
CA LEU A 103 5.29 7.20 -17.92
C LEU A 103 6.58 6.68 -18.58
N LEU A 104 6.98 5.44 -18.26
CA LEU A 104 8.19 4.82 -18.80
C LEU A 104 8.18 4.65 -20.32
N THR A 105 7.01 4.52 -20.95
CA THR A 105 6.91 4.43 -22.42
C THR A 105 6.95 5.79 -23.13
N ARG A 106 6.92 6.90 -22.37
CA ARG A 106 6.90 8.28 -22.89
C ARG A 106 8.17 9.07 -22.54
N LEU A 107 9.11 8.46 -21.81
CA LEU A 107 10.46 8.96 -21.55
C LEU A 107 11.40 8.56 -22.69
#